data_AF-A0A1G4WKP8-F1
#
_entry.id   AF-A0A1G4WKP8-F1
#
_cell.length_a   1.000
_cell.length_b   1.000
_cell.length_c   1.000
_cell.angle_alpha   90.00
_cell.angle_beta   90.00
_cell.angle_gamma   90.00
#
_symmetry.space_group_name_H-M   'P 1'
#
loop_
_entity.id
_entity.type
_entity.pdbx_description
1 polymer ?
#
loop_
_entity_poly.entity_id
_entity_poly.type
_entity_poly.pdbx_seq_one_letter_code
_entity_poly.pdbx_strand_id
1 'polypeptide(L)'
;MNDGEFWSATDQLKLIYQWARASYVAPWALLVAILTRVIATTGPHVMLPGPPAPASLNMGVVLVGRSGSGKGVTDKVSRVVWPADIHEEGLGSGQGIAELFKEQKNPEDRITRALVSVSEIDHMAALNAGQGNNTRATLKAALTGDRLGSKGASSATTRAVPADSYRLCLSISAQFGHCGVLLDDVSGGTPQRPVWIQVTDPEMPEEPGPTPDQVLDTALPPWALSGGQVLIQYGPPEIREYIRAGLLANGRGDGDAIDGHRTLTRLKVAAALAILDHRSVISALDWHLSEVIMSRSDTTRDAVMEYDRQAARAKVRERAIGRAVFDEFIDDRHTKTVRSRILRLLSSGPMSRSDLRRAMGKQHYREAFDALLPQLEKVSQVIVIPGEKAPHYALNMEFTGEPEFTPENTRSVGVNHEFTGEPSATVTDLDSRRSHEVPQLNADVAPPKLTARQWFDYHIAGLIADGQTTAESLAVYAAGEAAGHPIDALRSAASRNPDVRVITRSPRGSTWDITGTKSQYMPATEWVNSYIGRIPAGSTSVDRDDFRAAAEQAGYSWTAVRHAALNHKRVASAPAEGDSTVKRIWILKPDNEGDEVSA
;
A
#
# COMPACT_ATOMS: atom_id res chain seq x y z
N MET A 1 31.79 1.27 -22.62
CA MET A 1 32.42 0.54 -21.52
C MET A 1 31.57 -0.68 -21.21
N ASN A 2 32.15 -1.87 -21.25
CA ASN A 2 31.49 -3.11 -20.79
C ASN A 2 31.68 -3.31 -19.28
N ASP A 3 31.06 -4.34 -18.69
CA ASP A 3 31.08 -4.58 -17.24
C ASP A 3 32.48 -4.92 -16.72
N GLY A 4 33.27 -5.70 -17.47
CA GLY A 4 34.64 -6.02 -17.08
C GLY A 4 35.54 -4.78 -17.02
N GLU A 5 35.45 -3.91 -18.02
CA GLU A 5 36.14 -2.61 -18.05
C GLU A 5 35.68 -1.70 -16.91
N PHE A 6 34.38 -1.70 -16.58
CA PHE A 6 33.85 -0.91 -15.48
C PHE A 6 34.41 -1.36 -14.13
N TRP A 7 34.31 -2.66 -13.81
CA TRP A 7 34.72 -3.18 -12.51
C TRP A 7 36.24 -3.23 -12.33
N SER A 8 37.02 -3.17 -13.40
CA SER A 8 38.48 -3.07 -13.34
C SER A 8 39.01 -1.64 -13.46
N ALA A 9 38.15 -0.64 -13.59
CA ALA A 9 38.55 0.75 -13.80
C ALA A 9 39.29 1.37 -12.59
N THR A 10 38.95 0.97 -11.36
CA THR A 10 39.66 1.36 -10.14
C THR A 10 39.78 0.19 -9.16
N ASP A 11 40.73 0.26 -8.24
CA ASP A 11 40.92 -0.77 -7.21
C ASP A 11 39.70 -0.87 -6.28
N GLN A 12 39.03 0.26 -6.03
CA GLN A 12 37.82 0.35 -5.22
C GLN A 12 36.67 -0.40 -5.90
N LEU A 13 36.42 -0.16 -7.20
CA LEU A 13 35.38 -0.87 -7.94
C LEU A 13 35.66 -2.37 -8.02
N LYS A 14 36.92 -2.74 -8.23
CA LYS A 14 37.35 -4.14 -8.25
C LYS A 14 37.08 -4.82 -6.91
N LEU A 15 37.41 -4.16 -5.80
CA LEU A 15 37.17 -4.66 -4.45
C LEU A 15 35.66 -4.81 -4.16
N ILE A 16 34.85 -3.83 -4.55
CA ILE A 16 33.38 -3.90 -4.42
C ILE A 16 32.83 -5.10 -5.18
N TYR A 17 33.28 -5.32 -6.42
CA TYR A 17 32.87 -6.47 -7.22
C TYR A 17 33.25 -7.80 -6.57
N GLN A 18 34.48 -7.92 -6.03
CA GLN A 18 34.93 -9.11 -5.33
C GLN A 18 34.08 -9.41 -4.09
N TRP A 19 33.78 -8.39 -3.27
CA TRP A 19 32.87 -8.53 -2.13
C TRP A 19 31.47 -8.96 -2.54
N ALA A 20 30.95 -8.43 -3.64
CA ALA A 20 29.66 -8.82 -4.17
C ALA A 20 29.62 -10.31 -4.55
N ARG A 21 30.65 -10.78 -5.27
CA ARG A 21 30.83 -12.18 -5.68
C ARG A 21 31.04 -13.13 -4.50
N ALA A 22 31.71 -12.69 -3.43
CA ALA A 22 31.89 -13.48 -2.22
C ALA A 22 30.63 -13.57 -1.34
N SER A 23 29.68 -12.64 -1.50
CA SER A 23 28.53 -12.49 -0.59
C SER A 23 27.16 -12.77 -1.22
N TYR A 24 27.11 -13.29 -2.46
CA TYR A 24 25.87 -13.52 -3.21
C TYR A 24 24.95 -12.28 -3.29
N VAL A 25 25.54 -11.10 -3.53
CA VAL A 25 24.79 -9.87 -3.77
C VAL A 25 25.11 -9.33 -5.16
N ALA A 26 24.14 -8.68 -5.80
CA ALA A 26 24.38 -8.06 -7.11
C ALA A 26 25.45 -6.95 -7.01
N PRO A 27 26.51 -6.98 -7.84
CA PRO A 27 27.60 -5.99 -7.78
C PRO A 27 27.11 -4.55 -7.92
N TRP A 28 26.20 -4.30 -8.85
CA TRP A 28 25.62 -2.97 -9.08
C TRP A 28 24.83 -2.46 -7.87
N ALA A 29 24.08 -3.34 -7.21
CA ALA A 29 23.31 -2.99 -6.01
C ALA A 29 24.22 -2.67 -4.83
N LEU A 30 25.29 -3.46 -4.66
CA LEU A 30 26.29 -3.21 -3.62
C LEU A 30 27.03 -1.89 -3.88
N LEU A 31 27.40 -1.60 -5.13
CA LEU A 31 28.05 -0.33 -5.49
C LEU A 31 27.20 0.88 -5.09
N VAL A 32 25.93 0.96 -5.50
CA VAL A 32 25.13 2.16 -5.18
C VAL A 32 24.80 2.26 -3.69
N ALA A 33 24.69 1.13 -2.97
CA ALA A 33 24.60 1.13 -1.52
C ALA A 33 25.87 1.71 -0.88
N ILE A 34 27.06 1.33 -1.36
CA ILE A 34 28.34 1.87 -0.90
C ILE A 34 28.48 3.36 -1.24
N LEU A 35 28.15 3.79 -2.47
CA LEU A 35 28.19 5.22 -2.85
C LEU A 35 27.31 6.07 -1.94
N THR A 36 26.15 5.54 -1.53
CA THR A 36 25.27 6.20 -0.56
C THR A 36 25.95 6.37 0.80
N ARG A 37 26.70 5.37 1.27
CA ARG A 37 27.48 5.42 2.52
C ARG A 37 28.68 6.35 2.43
N VAL A 38 29.37 6.38 1.28
CA VAL A 38 30.46 7.33 0.99
C VAL A 38 29.95 8.75 1.19
N ILE A 39 28.81 9.08 0.56
CA ILE A 39 28.19 10.39 0.69
C ILE A 39 27.71 10.67 2.12
N ALA A 40 27.10 9.69 2.79
CA ALA A 40 26.67 9.82 4.19
C ALA A 40 27.82 10.06 5.18
N THR A 41 29.04 9.68 4.82
CA THR A 41 30.24 9.92 5.63
C THR A 41 30.65 11.40 5.57
N THR A 42 30.40 12.10 4.45
CA THR A 42 30.76 13.52 4.29
C THR A 42 29.82 14.46 5.06
N GLY A 43 30.36 15.55 5.60
CA GLY A 43 29.56 16.61 6.22
C GLY A 43 28.72 17.40 5.20
N PRO A 44 27.70 18.15 5.67
CA PRO A 44 26.82 18.94 4.79
C PRO A 44 27.55 20.06 4.03
N HIS A 45 28.68 20.53 4.55
CA HIS A 45 29.53 21.56 3.93
C HIS A 45 30.23 21.11 2.64
N VAL A 46 30.31 19.80 2.39
CA VAL A 46 30.82 19.24 1.13
C VAL A 46 29.69 19.26 0.10
N MET A 47 29.85 20.05 -0.94
CA MET A 47 28.79 20.34 -1.90
C MET A 47 29.32 20.28 -3.34
N LEU A 48 28.39 20.18 -4.28
CA LEU A 48 28.67 20.46 -5.69
C LEU A 48 28.64 21.98 -5.91
N PRO A 49 29.41 22.52 -6.88
CA PRO A 49 29.33 23.91 -7.31
C PRO A 49 27.94 24.32 -7.83
N GLY A 50 27.15 23.36 -8.33
CA GLY A 50 25.79 23.57 -8.84
C GLY A 50 25.44 22.69 -10.04
N PRO A 51 24.15 22.71 -10.45
CA PRO A 51 23.59 23.95 -11.00
C PRO A 51 22.39 24.60 -10.28
N PRO A 52 22.15 25.93 -10.45
CA PRO A 52 23.10 26.99 -10.82
C PRO A 52 23.89 27.53 -9.60
N ALA A 53 23.43 27.20 -8.40
CA ALA A 53 24.05 27.52 -7.13
C ALA A 53 24.60 26.24 -6.48
N PRO A 54 25.45 26.33 -5.46
CA PRO A 54 25.94 25.17 -4.74
C PRO A 54 24.81 24.21 -4.38
N ALA A 55 25.03 22.91 -4.62
CA ALA A 55 24.01 21.89 -4.42
C ALA A 55 24.51 20.83 -3.44
N SER A 56 23.68 20.48 -2.47
CA SER A 56 23.97 19.41 -1.54
C SER A 56 24.21 18.07 -2.26
N LEU A 57 25.13 17.25 -1.72
CA LEU A 57 25.36 15.87 -2.16
C LEU A 57 24.30 14.86 -1.68
N ASN A 58 23.23 15.27 -0.98
CA ASN A 58 22.19 14.36 -0.48
C ASN A 58 21.75 13.37 -1.56
N MET A 59 21.76 12.07 -1.24
CA MET A 59 21.66 11.00 -2.24
C MET A 59 20.58 9.99 -1.86
N GLY A 60 19.77 9.58 -2.84
CA GLY A 60 18.79 8.53 -2.68
C GLY A 60 19.09 7.35 -3.60
N VAL A 61 18.85 6.13 -3.12
CA VAL A 61 18.89 4.92 -3.92
C VAL A 61 17.63 4.09 -3.72
N VAL A 62 17.17 3.44 -4.78
CA VAL A 62 16.06 2.48 -4.75
C VAL A 62 16.58 1.14 -5.25
N LEU A 63 16.63 0.17 -4.35
CA LEU A 63 17.02 -1.21 -4.59
C LEU A 63 15.76 -2.03 -4.89
N VAL A 64 15.60 -2.43 -6.15
CA VAL A 64 14.38 -3.10 -6.64
C VAL A 64 14.61 -4.60 -6.78
N GLY A 65 13.71 -5.39 -6.22
CA GLY A 65 13.70 -6.83 -6.47
C GLY A 65 12.55 -7.53 -5.78
N ARG A 66 12.31 -8.79 -6.14
CA ARG A 66 11.28 -9.64 -5.50
C ARG A 66 11.55 -9.81 -4.01
N SER A 67 10.57 -10.27 -3.25
CA SER A 67 10.83 -10.72 -1.88
C SER A 67 11.93 -11.80 -1.88
N GLY A 68 12.84 -11.76 -0.91
CA GLY A 68 13.98 -12.70 -0.83
C GLY A 68 15.15 -12.46 -1.82
N SER A 69 15.09 -11.48 -2.72
CA SER A 69 16.12 -11.25 -3.75
C SER A 69 17.45 -10.61 -3.27
N GLY A 70 17.73 -10.60 -1.96
CA GLY A 70 19.00 -10.10 -1.43
C GLY A 70 19.03 -8.62 -1.00
N LYS A 71 17.93 -7.86 -1.10
CA LYS A 71 17.88 -6.42 -0.70
C LYS A 71 18.49 -6.12 0.68
N GLY A 72 18.04 -6.85 1.71
CA GLY A 72 18.55 -6.68 3.08
C GLY A 72 19.96 -7.22 3.29
N VAL A 73 20.41 -8.19 2.48
CA VAL A 73 21.79 -8.70 2.53
C VAL A 73 22.74 -7.67 1.91
N THR A 74 22.39 -7.08 0.77
CA THR A 74 23.14 -5.97 0.15
C THR A 74 23.39 -4.84 1.13
N ASP A 75 22.36 -4.45 1.88
CA ASP A 75 22.48 -3.40 2.90
C ASP A 75 23.46 -3.79 4.03
N LYS A 76 23.42 -5.05 4.50
CA LYS A 76 24.37 -5.57 5.50
C LYS A 76 25.80 -5.62 4.96
N VAL A 77 26.00 -6.13 3.76
CA VAL A 77 27.33 -6.22 3.12
C VAL A 77 27.90 -4.81 2.91
N SER A 78 27.08 -3.82 2.55
CA SER A 78 27.54 -2.45 2.40
C SER A 78 28.15 -1.85 3.69
N ARG A 79 27.68 -2.27 4.88
CA ARG A 79 28.27 -1.89 6.18
C ARG A 79 29.62 -2.57 6.44
N VAL A 80 29.79 -3.80 5.97
CA VAL A 80 31.06 -4.53 6.06
C VAL A 80 32.10 -3.89 5.15
N VAL A 81 31.73 -3.63 3.89
CA VAL A 81 32.67 -3.11 2.88
C VAL A 81 33.00 -1.64 3.10
N TRP A 82 32.06 -0.84 3.61
CA TRP A 82 32.27 0.56 4.02
C TRP A 82 31.92 0.74 5.51
N PRO A 83 32.85 0.40 6.42
CA PRO A 83 32.61 0.36 7.87
C PRO A 83 32.69 1.73 8.57
N ALA A 84 32.17 2.78 7.96
CA ALA A 84 32.09 4.10 8.57
C ALA A 84 31.00 4.18 9.64
N ASP A 85 31.25 4.94 10.70
CA ASP A 85 30.26 5.30 11.71
C ASP A 85 29.26 6.32 11.14
N ILE A 86 28.11 5.80 10.71
CA ILE A 86 27.01 6.54 10.09
C ILE A 86 25.79 6.37 10.98
N HIS A 87 25.15 7.48 11.34
CA HIS A 87 23.86 7.44 12.02
C HIS A 87 22.78 6.92 11.04
N GLU A 88 22.17 5.79 11.36
CA GLU A 88 21.16 5.14 10.54
C GLU A 88 19.81 5.15 11.24
N GLU A 89 18.74 5.51 10.51
CA GLU A 89 17.40 5.60 11.06
C GLU A 89 16.35 5.03 10.12
N GLY A 90 15.22 4.61 10.68
CA GLY A 90 14.05 4.23 9.90
C GLY A 90 13.33 5.45 9.32
N LEU A 91 12.59 5.26 8.24
CA LEU A 91 11.73 6.33 7.71
C LEU A 91 10.60 6.67 8.68
N GLY A 92 10.55 7.94 9.08
CA GLY A 92 9.44 8.54 9.81
C GLY A 92 8.56 9.43 8.92
N SER A 93 7.62 10.13 9.56
CA SER A 93 6.84 11.19 8.91
C SER A 93 7.73 12.34 8.45
N GLY A 94 7.22 13.26 7.62
CA GLY A 94 8.00 14.43 7.22
C GLY A 94 8.38 15.35 8.40
N GLN A 95 7.63 15.34 9.50
CA GLN A 95 8.04 15.99 10.75
C GLN A 95 9.14 15.22 11.47
N GLY A 96 9.10 13.88 11.44
CA GLY A 96 10.15 13.03 12.00
C GLY A 96 11.49 13.22 11.29
N ILE A 97 11.48 13.34 9.97
CA ILE A 97 12.70 13.64 9.18
C ILE A 97 13.27 15.01 9.57
N ALA A 98 12.42 16.03 9.75
CA ALA A 98 12.88 17.34 10.19
C ALA A 98 13.38 17.33 11.65
N GLU A 99 12.76 16.52 12.51
CA GLU A 99 13.18 16.33 13.90
C GLU A 99 14.59 15.70 14.01
N LEU A 100 14.96 14.83 13.07
CA LEU A 100 16.27 14.20 13.05
C LEU A 100 17.41 15.23 12.95
N PHE A 101 17.23 16.28 12.15
CA PHE A 101 18.27 17.26 11.84
C PHE A 101 18.08 18.62 12.53
N LYS A 102 17.10 18.75 13.41
CA LYS A 102 16.87 20.03 14.11
C LYS A 102 18.09 20.42 14.94
N GLU A 103 18.23 21.72 15.17
CA GLU A 103 19.17 22.20 16.16
C GLU A 103 18.77 21.70 17.55
N GLN A 104 19.78 21.19 18.28
CA GLN A 104 19.64 20.74 19.65
C GLN A 104 20.12 21.84 20.60
N LYS A 105 19.70 21.79 21.87
CA LYS A 105 20.20 22.71 22.90
C LYS A 105 21.71 22.60 23.09
N ASN A 106 22.19 21.37 23.01
CA ASN A 106 23.59 20.97 23.06
C ASN A 106 24.06 20.73 21.61
N PRO A 107 24.96 21.56 21.07
CA PRO A 107 25.43 21.43 19.69
C PRO A 107 26.05 20.06 19.36
N GLU A 108 26.66 19.39 20.34
CA GLU A 108 27.26 18.06 20.23
C GLU A 108 26.24 16.93 20.01
N ASP A 109 25.00 17.12 20.45
CA ASP A 109 23.91 16.15 20.26
C ASP A 109 23.25 16.28 18.88
N ARG A 110 23.67 17.28 18.08
CA ARG A 110 23.08 17.55 16.76
C ARG A 110 23.55 16.52 15.74
N ILE A 111 22.59 15.76 15.23
CA ILE A 111 22.81 14.93 14.04
C ILE A 111 22.81 15.83 12.81
N THR A 112 23.92 15.85 12.09
CA THR A 112 24.09 16.61 10.84
C THR A 112 24.16 15.72 9.61
N ARG A 113 24.33 14.41 9.79
CA ARG A 113 24.42 13.40 8.73
C ARG A 113 23.67 12.14 9.15
N ALA A 114 22.82 11.62 8.27
CA ALA A 114 22.12 10.38 8.53
C ALA A 114 21.80 9.62 7.23
N LEU A 115 21.78 8.30 7.34
CA LEU A 115 21.27 7.39 6.32
C LEU A 115 19.89 6.87 6.77
N VAL A 116 18.84 7.31 6.08
CA VAL A 116 17.48 6.82 6.30
C VAL A 116 17.28 5.55 5.47
N SER A 117 16.95 4.44 6.13
CA SER A 117 16.68 3.16 5.48
C SER A 117 15.18 2.84 5.49
N VAL A 118 14.67 2.43 4.33
CA VAL A 118 13.31 1.93 4.13
C VAL A 118 13.43 0.48 3.71
N SER A 119 13.24 -0.45 4.65
CA SER A 119 13.35 -1.89 4.40
C SER A 119 12.26 -2.42 3.45
N GLU A 120 11.10 -1.78 3.42
CA GLU A 120 10.00 -2.09 2.52
C GLU A 120 9.26 -0.82 2.07
N ILE A 121 9.07 -0.67 0.76
CA ILE A 121 8.42 0.50 0.17
C ILE A 121 6.95 0.67 0.61
N ASP A 122 6.29 -0.42 1.03
CA ASP A 122 4.93 -0.37 1.55
C ASP A 122 4.82 0.40 2.87
N HIS A 123 5.90 0.46 3.66
CA HIS A 123 5.95 1.33 4.84
C HIS A 123 5.88 2.81 4.43
N MET A 124 6.60 3.19 3.37
CA MET A 124 6.51 4.54 2.82
C MET A 124 5.11 4.82 2.26
N ALA A 125 4.49 3.86 1.57
CA ALA A 125 3.13 3.99 1.07
C ALA A 125 2.11 4.21 2.21
N ALA A 126 2.22 3.43 3.30
CA ALA A 126 1.38 3.57 4.48
C ALA A 126 1.54 4.93 5.16
N LEU A 127 2.78 5.39 5.35
CA LEU A 127 3.06 6.73 5.89
C LEU A 127 2.42 7.81 5.02
N ASN A 128 2.56 7.72 3.71
CA ASN A 128 2.03 8.71 2.78
C ASN A 128 0.49 8.72 2.72
N ALA A 129 -0.17 7.60 2.99
CA ALA A 129 -1.64 7.52 3.03
C ALA A 129 -2.26 8.21 4.26
N GLY A 130 -1.48 8.43 5.33
CA GLY A 130 -1.95 9.12 6.53
C GLY A 130 -2.34 10.57 6.26
N GLN A 131 -3.56 10.97 6.63
CA GLN A 131 -4.02 12.35 6.48
C GLN A 131 -3.09 13.33 7.22
N GLY A 132 -2.70 14.41 6.53
CA GLY A 132 -1.82 15.45 7.07
C GLY A 132 -0.32 15.11 7.07
N ASN A 133 0.09 13.94 6.56
CA ASN A 133 1.51 13.62 6.43
C ASN A 133 2.11 14.23 5.16
N ASN A 134 3.31 14.82 5.28
CA ASN A 134 4.05 15.46 4.20
C ASN A 134 5.32 14.69 3.79
N THR A 135 5.41 13.40 4.10
CA THR A 135 6.64 12.57 3.92
C THR A 135 7.24 12.68 2.51
N ARG A 136 6.44 12.53 1.43
CA ARG A 136 6.94 12.67 0.05
C ARG A 136 7.51 14.05 -0.24
N ALA A 137 6.83 15.11 0.21
CA ALA A 137 7.29 16.48 0.02
C ALA A 137 8.59 16.73 0.79
N THR A 138 8.68 16.25 2.03
CA THR A 138 9.89 16.36 2.85
C THR A 138 11.05 15.55 2.25
N LEU A 139 10.84 14.34 1.75
CA LEU A 139 11.89 13.54 1.11
C LEU A 139 12.40 14.20 -0.17
N LYS A 140 11.51 14.79 -0.98
CA LYS A 140 11.92 15.59 -2.15
C LYS A 140 12.84 16.74 -1.76
N ALA A 141 12.41 17.54 -0.78
CA ALA A 141 13.20 18.65 -0.24
C ALA A 141 14.54 18.17 0.34
N ALA A 142 14.51 17.05 1.07
CA ALA A 142 15.69 16.45 1.67
C ALA A 142 16.73 16.03 0.63
N LEU A 143 16.29 15.39 -0.46
CA LEU A 143 17.18 14.96 -1.54
C LEU A 143 17.77 16.13 -2.33
N THR A 144 17.13 17.31 -2.33
CA THR A 144 17.68 18.53 -2.96
C THR A 144 18.46 19.42 -1.99
N GLY A 145 18.42 19.14 -0.68
CA GLY A 145 19.06 19.98 0.34
C GLY A 145 18.22 21.19 0.75
N ASP A 146 16.95 21.25 0.36
CA ASP A 146 16.06 22.36 0.71
C ASP A 146 15.74 22.41 2.21
N ARG A 147 15.18 23.53 2.66
CA ARG A 147 14.74 23.70 4.05
C ARG A 147 13.73 22.61 4.44
N LEU A 148 13.91 22.00 5.61
CA LEU A 148 12.94 21.04 6.16
C LEU A 148 12.09 21.64 7.28
N GLY A 149 10.89 21.07 7.39
CA GLY A 149 9.90 21.35 8.43
C GLY A 149 9.42 22.80 8.48
N SER A 150 8.82 23.15 9.61
CA SER A 150 8.08 24.40 9.81
C SER A 150 8.27 24.96 11.22
N LYS A 151 7.93 26.24 11.38
CA LYS A 151 7.88 26.91 12.68
C LYS A 151 6.63 26.46 13.44
N GLY A 152 6.82 26.00 14.67
CA GLY A 152 5.74 25.65 15.59
C GLY A 152 5.34 26.84 16.46
N ALA A 153 4.28 26.68 17.26
CA ALA A 153 3.84 27.70 18.23
C ALA A 153 4.86 27.92 19.37
N SER A 154 5.75 26.96 19.59
CA SER A 154 6.80 27.00 20.61
C SER A 154 8.13 26.48 20.05
N SER A 155 9.23 26.72 20.78
CA SER A 155 10.53 26.13 20.46
C SER A 155 10.48 24.59 20.47
N ALA A 156 9.76 24.00 21.42
CA ALA A 156 9.58 22.55 21.54
C ALA A 156 8.87 21.92 20.33
N THR A 157 8.02 22.67 19.63
CA THR A 157 7.24 22.20 18.47
C THR A 157 7.80 22.67 17.12
N THR A 158 8.81 23.54 17.15
CA THR A 158 9.47 24.03 15.93
C THR A 158 10.43 22.96 15.38
N ARG A 159 10.37 22.73 14.07
CA ARG A 159 11.18 21.74 13.33
C ARG A 159 11.82 22.40 12.10
N ALA A 160 12.37 23.59 12.28
CA ALA A 160 12.98 24.34 11.18
C ALA A 160 14.43 23.90 10.99
N VAL A 161 14.72 23.21 9.89
CA VAL A 161 16.08 22.82 9.51
C VAL A 161 16.49 23.66 8.29
N PRO A 162 17.54 24.49 8.39
CA PRO A 162 18.00 25.31 7.27
C PRO A 162 18.40 24.47 6.06
N ALA A 163 18.23 25.05 4.86
CA ALA A 163 18.74 24.45 3.63
C ALA A 163 20.25 24.21 3.73
N ASP A 164 20.73 23.13 3.10
CA ASP A 164 22.13 22.71 3.03
C ASP A 164 22.83 22.50 4.38
N SER A 165 22.09 22.48 5.49
CA SER A 165 22.66 22.31 6.85
C SER A 165 22.71 20.86 7.34
N TYR A 166 22.36 19.91 6.47
CA TYR A 166 22.25 18.48 6.77
C TYR A 166 22.64 17.61 5.56
N ARG A 167 23.16 16.42 5.87
CA ARG A 167 23.46 15.34 4.92
C ARG A 167 22.43 14.23 5.11
N LEU A 168 21.43 14.18 4.22
CA LEU A 168 20.48 13.07 4.17
C LEU A 168 20.84 12.12 3.04
N CYS A 169 21.08 10.87 3.39
CA CYS A 169 21.11 9.77 2.44
C CYS A 169 19.89 8.88 2.64
N LEU A 170 19.37 8.30 1.56
CA LEU A 170 18.15 7.51 1.58
C LEU A 170 18.37 6.19 0.84
N SER A 171 18.08 5.07 1.48
CA SER A 171 18.10 3.74 0.86
C SER A 171 16.71 3.14 0.93
N ILE A 172 16.09 2.84 -0.21
CA ILE A 172 14.76 2.26 -0.30
C ILE A 172 14.84 0.87 -0.90
N SER A 173 14.38 -0.13 -0.16
CA SER A 173 14.12 -1.46 -0.67
C SER A 173 12.69 -1.54 -1.22
N ALA A 174 12.57 -1.84 -2.50
CA ALA A 174 11.30 -1.83 -3.22
C ALA A 174 11.03 -3.12 -4.00
N GLN A 175 9.75 -3.35 -4.29
CA GLN A 175 9.26 -4.43 -5.14
C GLN A 175 8.60 -3.86 -6.40
N PHE A 176 8.69 -4.62 -7.48
CA PHE A 176 7.86 -4.40 -8.68
C PHE A 176 6.37 -4.39 -8.30
N GLY A 177 5.58 -3.47 -8.86
CA GLY A 177 4.15 -3.33 -8.53
C GLY A 177 3.83 -2.44 -7.32
N HIS A 178 4.83 -2.09 -6.50
CA HIS A 178 4.65 -1.38 -5.22
C HIS A 178 5.27 0.03 -5.24
N CYS A 179 5.88 0.44 -6.35
CA CYS A 179 6.63 1.68 -6.46
C CYS A 179 5.77 2.93 -6.73
N GLY A 180 4.43 2.81 -6.80
CA GLY A 180 3.52 3.93 -7.08
C GLY A 180 3.71 5.13 -6.15
N VAL A 181 4.04 4.91 -4.86
CA VAL A 181 4.33 6.00 -3.91
C VAL A 181 5.49 6.90 -4.35
N LEU A 182 6.44 6.39 -5.12
CA LEU A 182 7.52 7.16 -5.74
C LEU A 182 7.15 7.59 -7.17
N LEU A 183 6.64 6.66 -7.97
CA LEU A 183 6.41 6.80 -9.42
C LEU A 183 5.26 7.73 -9.79
N ASP A 184 4.21 7.83 -8.96
CA ASP A 184 3.03 8.66 -9.25
C ASP A 184 3.32 10.18 -9.16
N ASP A 185 4.53 10.57 -8.74
CA ASP A 185 4.98 11.96 -8.61
C ASP A 185 5.88 12.42 -9.77
N VAL A 186 5.63 11.96 -11.00
CA VAL A 186 6.49 12.31 -12.15
C VAL A 186 6.62 13.83 -12.29
N SER A 187 5.51 14.56 -12.19
CA SER A 187 5.49 16.04 -12.27
C SER A 187 6.21 16.72 -11.11
N GLY A 188 6.25 16.09 -9.93
CA GLY A 188 7.03 16.56 -8.77
C GLY A 188 8.49 16.11 -8.79
N GLY A 189 8.88 15.26 -9.75
CA GLY A 189 10.25 14.78 -9.97
C GLY A 189 10.77 13.76 -8.95
N THR A 190 9.92 13.18 -8.09
CA THR A 190 10.37 12.20 -7.08
C THR A 190 11.09 10.99 -7.70
N PRO A 191 10.63 10.41 -8.83
CA PRO A 191 11.30 9.27 -9.46
C PRO A 191 12.72 9.56 -9.97
N GLN A 192 13.06 10.83 -10.15
CA GLN A 192 14.24 11.27 -10.90
C GLN A 192 15.44 11.59 -9.99
N ARG A 193 15.16 11.78 -8.70
CA ARG A 193 16.14 12.15 -7.67
C ARG A 193 16.94 10.95 -7.15
N PRO A 194 16.38 9.73 -7.00
CA PRO A 194 17.17 8.58 -6.60
C PRO A 194 17.73 7.79 -7.79
N VAL A 195 18.79 7.02 -7.53
CA VAL A 195 19.36 6.03 -8.45
C VAL A 195 18.62 4.69 -8.25
N TRP A 196 18.17 4.05 -9.33
CA TRP A 196 17.37 2.82 -9.29
C TRP A 196 18.23 1.63 -9.69
N ILE A 197 18.35 0.58 -8.88
CA ILE A 197 19.15 -0.59 -9.26
C ILE A 197 18.40 -1.87 -8.89
N GLN A 198 18.40 -2.84 -9.80
CA GLN A 198 17.94 -4.17 -9.50
C GLN A 198 18.94 -4.89 -8.59
N VAL A 199 18.43 -5.62 -7.59
CA VAL A 199 19.27 -6.46 -6.72
C VAL A 199 19.50 -7.88 -7.26
N THR A 200 18.98 -8.17 -8.45
CA THR A 200 19.17 -9.44 -9.14
C THR A 200 20.41 -9.38 -10.03
N ASP A 201 21.16 -10.48 -10.05
CA ASP A 201 22.35 -10.64 -10.87
C ASP A 201 22.28 -11.97 -11.63
N PRO A 202 21.99 -11.95 -12.94
CA PRO A 202 21.97 -13.15 -13.77
C PRO A 202 23.32 -13.86 -13.89
N GLU A 203 24.44 -13.17 -13.63
CA GLU A 203 25.80 -13.71 -13.70
C GLU A 203 26.34 -14.10 -12.31
N MET A 204 25.47 -14.22 -11.32
CA MET A 204 25.84 -14.63 -9.98
C MET A 204 26.43 -16.05 -9.99
N PRO A 205 27.64 -16.24 -9.45
CA PRO A 205 28.30 -17.53 -9.50
C PRO A 205 27.59 -18.56 -8.60
N GLU A 206 27.67 -19.85 -8.97
CA GLU A 206 27.13 -20.95 -8.16
C GLU A 206 27.88 -21.14 -6.84
N GLU A 207 29.21 -20.94 -6.87
CA GLU A 207 30.07 -20.94 -5.70
C GLU A 207 30.55 -19.52 -5.40
N PRO A 208 30.62 -19.10 -4.13
CA PRO A 208 31.02 -17.75 -3.81
C PRO A 208 32.51 -17.58 -4.10
N GLY A 209 32.87 -16.40 -4.60
CA GLY A 209 34.28 -16.03 -4.73
C GLY A 209 34.99 -15.99 -3.37
N PRO A 210 36.33 -15.99 -3.34
CA PRO A 210 37.06 -15.81 -2.10
C PRO A 210 36.70 -14.46 -1.46
N THR A 211 36.39 -14.47 -0.16
CA THR A 211 36.16 -13.25 0.61
C THR A 211 37.43 -12.41 0.60
N PRO A 212 37.36 -11.12 0.18
CA PRO A 212 38.50 -10.22 0.25
C PRO A 212 39.02 -10.08 1.69
N ASP A 213 40.33 -9.90 1.83
CA ASP A 213 41.02 -9.69 3.10
C ASP A 213 40.99 -8.23 3.59
N GLN A 214 40.55 -7.32 2.72
CA GLN A 214 40.45 -5.89 2.98
C GLN A 214 39.05 -5.34 2.72
N VAL A 215 38.75 -4.23 3.40
CA VAL A 215 37.56 -3.39 3.20
C VAL A 215 37.99 -2.05 2.60
N LEU A 216 37.03 -1.21 2.19
CA LEU A 216 37.36 0.12 1.66
C LEU A 216 37.87 1.03 2.78
N ASP A 217 38.80 1.94 2.43
CA ASP A 217 39.25 2.99 3.33
C ASP A 217 38.15 4.04 3.51
N THR A 218 37.66 4.18 4.73
CA THR A 218 36.59 5.13 5.08
C THR A 218 37.14 6.43 5.67
N ALA A 219 38.46 6.59 5.79
CA ALA A 219 39.07 7.78 6.33
C ALA A 219 38.81 8.97 5.39
N LEU A 220 38.11 9.98 5.92
CA LEU A 220 37.88 11.19 5.14
C LEU A 220 39.20 11.94 4.93
N PRO A 221 39.50 12.35 3.69
CA PRO A 221 40.69 13.13 3.40
C PRO A 221 40.61 14.52 4.07
N PRO A 222 41.74 15.20 4.32
CA PRO A 222 41.77 16.48 5.04
C PRO A 222 40.86 17.56 4.44
N TRP A 223 40.71 17.58 3.11
CA TRP A 223 39.83 18.52 2.43
C TRP A 223 38.36 18.33 2.81
N ALA A 224 37.92 17.12 3.13
CA ALA A 224 36.53 16.81 3.51
C ALA A 224 36.25 17.15 4.98
N LEU A 225 37.30 17.22 5.81
CA LEU A 225 37.22 17.50 7.24
C LEU A 225 37.27 19.01 7.56
N SER A 226 37.47 19.87 6.57
CA SER A 226 37.53 21.31 6.79
C SER A 226 36.18 21.85 7.31
N GLY A 227 36.18 22.79 8.26
CA GLY A 227 34.95 23.40 8.77
C GLY A 227 34.28 24.43 7.84
N GLY A 228 34.93 24.79 6.73
CA GLY A 228 34.39 25.70 5.73
C GLY A 228 33.63 24.97 4.63
N GLN A 229 32.91 25.72 3.79
CA GLN A 229 32.28 25.15 2.60
C GLN A 229 33.34 24.60 1.64
N VAL A 230 33.12 23.38 1.15
CA VAL A 230 33.97 22.70 0.18
C VAL A 230 33.16 22.39 -1.06
N LEU A 231 33.61 22.92 -2.20
CA LEU A 231 32.98 22.65 -3.49
C LEU A 231 33.82 21.62 -4.26
N ILE A 232 33.19 20.49 -4.60
CA ILE A 232 33.78 19.47 -5.48
C ILE A 232 34.09 20.10 -6.85
N GLN A 233 35.27 19.89 -7.39
CA GLN A 233 35.64 20.49 -8.66
C GLN A 233 35.18 19.64 -9.84
N TYR A 234 34.71 20.29 -10.90
CA TYR A 234 34.44 19.66 -12.19
C TYR A 234 35.70 19.73 -13.03
N GLY A 235 36.46 18.64 -13.09
CA GLY A 235 37.71 18.58 -13.84
C GLY A 235 37.48 18.70 -15.35
N PRO A 236 36.72 17.77 -15.97
CA PRO A 236 36.43 17.81 -17.39
C PRO A 236 35.52 18.99 -17.79
N PRO A 237 35.83 19.71 -18.89
CA PRO A 237 35.00 20.79 -19.39
C PRO A 237 33.61 20.31 -19.84
N GLU A 238 33.49 19.07 -20.31
CA GLU A 238 32.24 18.49 -20.81
C GLU A 238 31.15 18.42 -19.73
N ILE A 239 31.54 18.38 -18.44
CA ILE A 239 30.58 18.44 -17.32
C ILE A 239 29.81 19.77 -17.36
N ARG A 240 30.53 20.88 -17.57
CA ARG A 240 29.92 22.22 -17.62
C ARG A 240 29.06 22.39 -18.86
N GLU A 241 29.46 21.79 -19.98
CA GLU A 241 28.69 21.78 -21.22
C GLU A 241 27.38 20.98 -21.06
N TYR A 242 27.46 19.81 -20.44
CA TYR A 242 26.29 18.98 -20.13
C TYR A 242 25.31 19.70 -19.20
N ILE A 243 25.81 20.35 -18.15
CA ILE A 243 25.00 21.18 -17.25
C ILE A 243 24.30 22.31 -18.02
N ARG A 244 25.04 23.04 -18.86
CA ARG A 244 24.51 24.15 -19.65
C ARG A 244 23.41 23.67 -20.59
N ALA A 245 23.63 22.57 -21.29
CA ALA A 245 22.64 21.98 -22.19
C ALA A 245 21.35 21.61 -21.44
N GLY A 246 21.46 20.96 -20.28
CA GLY A 246 20.30 20.60 -19.45
C GLY A 246 19.54 21.81 -18.93
N LEU A 247 20.22 22.84 -18.43
CA LEU A 247 19.58 24.07 -17.97
C LEU A 247 18.85 24.81 -19.10
N LEU A 248 19.45 24.85 -20.30
CA LEU A 248 18.83 25.47 -21.48
C LEU A 248 17.58 24.70 -21.93
N ALA A 249 17.65 23.38 -22.00
CA ALA A 249 16.51 22.53 -22.37
C ALA A 249 15.35 22.71 -21.37
N ASN A 250 15.65 22.64 -20.07
CA ASN A 250 14.65 22.82 -19.02
C ASN A 250 14.06 24.25 -19.04
N GLY A 251 14.89 25.28 -19.20
CA GLY A 251 14.45 26.68 -19.23
C GLY A 251 13.59 27.02 -20.46
N ARG A 252 13.70 26.26 -21.54
CA ARG A 252 12.89 26.42 -22.77
C ARG A 252 11.65 25.52 -22.81
N GLY A 253 11.54 24.57 -21.89
CA GLY A 253 10.47 23.56 -21.90
C GLY A 253 10.70 22.43 -22.92
N ASP A 254 11.91 22.30 -23.45
CA ASP A 254 12.29 21.27 -24.43
C ASP A 254 12.71 19.94 -23.75
N GLY A 255 12.86 19.94 -22.43
CA GLY A 255 13.28 18.77 -21.65
C GLY A 255 12.13 17.81 -21.35
N ASP A 256 12.38 16.50 -21.48
CA ASP A 256 11.43 15.49 -21.04
C ASP A 256 11.19 15.61 -19.52
N ALA A 257 9.92 15.69 -19.15
CA ALA A 257 9.52 15.91 -17.76
C ALA A 257 10.07 14.87 -16.79
N ILE A 258 10.42 13.66 -17.27
CA ILE A 258 10.96 12.54 -16.47
C ILE A 258 12.48 12.65 -16.17
N ASP A 259 13.20 13.54 -16.84
CA ASP A 259 14.66 13.66 -16.69
C ASP A 259 15.11 15.00 -16.10
N GLY A 260 14.17 15.82 -15.63
CA GLY A 260 14.43 17.16 -15.06
C GLY A 260 15.48 17.19 -13.94
N HIS A 261 15.63 16.12 -13.16
CA HIS A 261 16.67 15.99 -12.12
C HIS A 261 17.84 15.05 -12.45
N ARG A 262 17.84 14.39 -13.62
CA ARG A 262 18.88 13.41 -14.00
C ARG A 262 20.28 14.01 -13.94
N THR A 263 20.45 15.25 -14.38
CA THR A 263 21.74 15.97 -14.37
C THR A 263 22.32 16.09 -12.97
N LEU A 264 21.52 16.53 -12.00
CA LEU A 264 21.98 16.68 -10.62
C LEU A 264 22.28 15.32 -9.99
N THR A 265 21.45 14.31 -10.26
CA THR A 265 21.67 12.93 -9.79
C THR A 265 22.98 12.37 -10.34
N ARG A 266 23.27 12.55 -11.64
CA ARG A 266 24.53 12.12 -12.26
C ARG A 266 25.75 12.81 -11.63
N LEU A 267 25.68 14.12 -11.38
CA LEU A 267 26.76 14.86 -10.72
C LEU A 267 27.04 14.33 -9.31
N LYS A 268 25.99 13.97 -8.55
CA LYS A 268 26.13 13.36 -7.23
C LYS A 268 26.79 11.98 -7.31
N VAL A 269 26.42 11.16 -8.29
CA VAL A 269 27.07 9.86 -8.53
C VAL A 269 28.53 10.03 -8.89
N ALA A 270 28.86 10.97 -9.78
CA ALA A 270 30.24 11.26 -10.16
C ALA A 270 31.07 11.80 -8.98
N ALA A 271 30.47 12.63 -8.13
CA ALA A 271 31.11 13.07 -6.89
C ALA A 271 31.30 11.91 -5.90
N ALA A 272 30.31 11.03 -5.74
CA ALA A 272 30.44 9.85 -4.87
C ALA A 272 31.60 8.94 -5.31
N LEU A 273 31.78 8.75 -6.63
CA LEU A 273 32.93 8.02 -7.19
C LEU A 273 34.27 8.73 -6.92
N ALA A 274 34.33 10.05 -7.10
CA ALA A 274 35.54 10.80 -6.77
C ALA A 274 35.89 10.71 -5.27
N ILE A 275 34.89 10.79 -4.40
CA ILE A 275 35.05 10.71 -2.93
C ILE A 275 35.43 9.30 -2.48
N LEU A 276 34.90 8.27 -3.14
CA LEU A 276 35.29 6.86 -2.93
C LEU A 276 36.79 6.67 -3.15
N ASP A 277 37.39 7.44 -4.07
CA ASP A 277 38.85 7.48 -4.32
C ASP A 277 39.55 8.62 -3.54
N HIS A 278 38.91 9.19 -2.52
CA HIS A 278 39.42 10.29 -1.67
C HIS A 278 39.76 11.60 -2.41
N ARG A 279 39.20 11.82 -3.61
CA ARG A 279 39.43 13.01 -4.44
C ARG A 279 38.31 14.04 -4.27
N SER A 280 38.70 15.32 -4.33
CA SER A 280 37.77 16.47 -4.37
C SER A 280 37.47 16.96 -5.78
N VAL A 281 37.99 16.28 -6.81
CA VAL A 281 37.84 16.63 -8.23
C VAL A 281 37.24 15.45 -8.96
N ILE A 282 36.11 15.68 -9.62
CA ILE A 282 35.50 14.72 -10.57
C ILE A 282 36.41 14.67 -11.79
N SER A 283 36.96 13.50 -12.07
CA SER A 283 37.81 13.22 -13.23
C SER A 283 36.96 12.84 -14.47
N ALA A 284 37.62 12.73 -15.63
CA ALA A 284 36.97 12.23 -16.85
C ALA A 284 36.47 10.79 -16.68
N LEU A 285 37.22 9.97 -15.94
CA LEU A 285 36.84 8.58 -15.66
C LEU A 285 35.58 8.53 -14.79
N ASP A 286 35.51 9.28 -13.68
CA ASP A 286 34.31 9.33 -12.82
C ASP A 286 33.08 9.79 -13.60
N TRP A 287 33.27 10.77 -14.48
CA TRP A 287 32.19 11.28 -15.31
C TRP A 287 31.68 10.22 -16.29
N HIS A 288 32.57 9.41 -16.86
CA HIS A 288 32.19 8.29 -17.72
C HIS A 288 31.49 7.16 -16.93
N LEU A 289 32.08 6.74 -15.81
CA LEU A 289 31.53 5.71 -14.92
C LEU A 289 30.14 6.12 -14.40
N SER A 290 29.93 7.40 -14.07
CA SER A 290 28.63 7.90 -13.64
C SER A 290 27.55 7.73 -14.69
N GLU A 291 27.87 7.86 -15.99
CA GLU A 291 26.90 7.64 -17.06
C GLU A 291 26.52 6.17 -17.18
N VAL A 292 27.47 5.24 -16.98
CA VAL A 292 27.18 3.80 -16.97
C VAL A 292 26.21 3.46 -15.84
N ILE A 293 26.43 4.01 -14.64
CA ILE A 293 25.54 3.84 -13.49
C ILE A 293 24.16 4.45 -13.78
N MET A 294 24.11 5.67 -14.33
CA MET A 294 22.85 6.35 -14.64
C MET A 294 22.07 5.61 -15.74
N SER A 295 22.72 5.08 -16.77
CA SER A 295 22.06 4.28 -17.81
C SER A 295 21.39 3.02 -17.25
N ARG A 296 22.04 2.34 -16.30
CA ARG A 296 21.44 1.21 -15.56
C ARG A 296 20.29 1.65 -14.66
N SER A 297 20.39 2.84 -14.09
CA SER A 297 19.31 3.47 -13.33
C SER A 297 18.07 3.72 -14.18
N ASP A 298 18.26 4.34 -15.34
CA ASP A 298 17.19 4.64 -16.28
C ASP A 298 16.52 3.34 -16.75
N THR A 299 17.32 2.34 -17.15
CA THR A 299 16.82 1.01 -17.55
C THR A 299 16.00 0.33 -16.46
N THR A 300 16.48 0.38 -15.21
CA THR A 300 15.77 -0.20 -14.07
C THR A 300 14.45 0.52 -13.83
N ARG A 301 14.47 1.85 -13.78
CA ARG A 301 13.28 2.69 -13.58
C ARG A 301 12.22 2.39 -14.64
N ASP A 302 12.64 2.32 -15.91
CA ASP A 302 11.74 2.03 -17.04
C ASP A 302 11.15 0.61 -16.95
N ALA A 303 11.93 -0.37 -16.52
CA ALA A 303 11.44 -1.73 -16.28
C ALA A 303 10.40 -1.79 -15.15
N VAL A 304 10.58 -1.01 -14.07
CA VAL A 304 9.56 -0.92 -13.00
C VAL A 304 8.27 -0.29 -13.54
N MET A 305 8.38 0.83 -14.27
CA MET A 305 7.22 1.50 -14.84
C MET A 305 6.46 0.61 -15.84
N GLU A 306 7.18 -0.14 -16.67
CA GLU A 306 6.56 -1.04 -17.63
C GLU A 306 5.88 -2.23 -16.94
N TYR A 307 6.49 -2.79 -15.89
CA TYR A 307 5.86 -3.82 -15.07
C TYR A 307 4.52 -3.32 -14.50
N ASP A 308 4.48 -2.11 -13.94
CA ASP A 308 3.27 -1.52 -13.37
C ASP A 308 2.18 -1.32 -14.45
N ARG A 309 2.56 -0.88 -15.65
CA ARG A 309 1.63 -0.76 -16.80
C ARG A 309 1.08 -2.12 -17.22
N GLN A 310 1.91 -3.15 -17.29
CA GLN A 310 1.48 -4.50 -17.65
C GLN A 310 0.53 -5.08 -16.61
N ALA A 311 0.82 -4.92 -15.32
CA ALA A 311 -0.04 -5.34 -14.23
C ALA A 311 -1.39 -4.60 -14.27
N ALA A 312 -1.41 -3.29 -14.52
CA ALA A 312 -2.63 -2.51 -14.67
C ALA A 312 -3.49 -3.00 -15.86
N ARG A 313 -2.86 -3.24 -17.02
CA ARG A 313 -3.53 -3.80 -18.22
C ARG A 313 -4.10 -5.19 -17.96
N ALA A 314 -3.36 -6.06 -17.29
CA ALA A 314 -3.82 -7.40 -16.92
C ALA A 314 -5.08 -7.34 -16.04
N LYS A 315 -5.08 -6.47 -15.01
CA LYS A 315 -6.23 -6.26 -14.13
C LYS A 315 -7.47 -5.73 -14.84
N VAL A 316 -7.31 -4.84 -15.83
CA VAL A 316 -8.43 -4.37 -16.66
C VAL A 316 -8.97 -5.51 -17.52
N ARG A 317 -8.10 -6.31 -18.15
CA ARG A 317 -8.52 -7.48 -18.94
C ARG A 317 -9.26 -8.51 -18.10
N GLU A 318 -8.73 -8.86 -16.94
CA GLU A 318 -9.35 -9.81 -16.01
C GLU A 318 -10.74 -9.34 -15.56
N ARG A 319 -10.90 -8.04 -15.24
CA ARG A 319 -12.20 -7.45 -14.92
C ARG A 319 -13.19 -7.50 -16.09
N ALA A 320 -12.71 -7.28 -17.31
CA ALA A 320 -13.55 -7.34 -18.51
C ALA A 320 -14.00 -8.78 -18.81
N ILE A 321 -13.10 -9.75 -18.70
CA ILE A 321 -13.42 -11.19 -18.83
C ILE A 321 -14.42 -11.60 -17.75
N GLY A 322 -14.17 -11.25 -16.49
CA GLY A 322 -15.10 -11.55 -15.39
C GLY A 322 -16.48 -10.91 -15.55
N ARG A 323 -16.56 -9.73 -16.20
CA ARG A 323 -17.84 -9.08 -16.54
C ARG A 323 -18.55 -9.83 -17.66
N ALA A 324 -17.85 -10.20 -18.73
CA ALA A 324 -18.40 -10.94 -19.86
C ALA A 324 -18.94 -12.32 -19.43
N VAL A 325 -18.16 -13.06 -18.62
CA VAL A 325 -18.57 -14.37 -18.07
C VAL A 325 -19.80 -14.24 -17.16
N PHE A 326 -19.85 -13.17 -16.34
CA PHE A 326 -21.02 -12.90 -15.51
C PHE A 326 -22.27 -12.58 -16.35
N ASP A 327 -22.13 -11.72 -17.37
CA ASP A 327 -23.22 -11.34 -18.25
C ASP A 327 -23.72 -12.57 -19.07
N GLU A 328 -22.82 -13.45 -19.54
CA GLU A 328 -23.15 -14.73 -20.20
C GLU A 328 -23.88 -15.71 -19.25
N PHE A 329 -23.44 -15.85 -18.00
CA PHE A 329 -24.09 -16.71 -17.01
C PHE A 329 -25.51 -16.23 -16.67
N ILE A 330 -25.72 -14.91 -16.58
CA ILE A 330 -27.04 -14.32 -16.38
C ILE A 330 -27.95 -14.61 -17.58
N ASP A 331 -27.43 -14.50 -18.80
CA ASP A 331 -28.21 -14.79 -20.01
C ASP A 331 -28.57 -16.29 -20.13
N ASP A 332 -27.65 -17.21 -19.81
CA ASP A 332 -27.92 -18.65 -19.74
C ASP A 332 -28.96 -19.00 -18.66
N ARG A 333 -28.87 -18.40 -17.47
CA ARG A 333 -29.87 -18.58 -16.40
C ARG A 333 -31.24 -18.05 -16.79
N HIS A 334 -31.31 -16.88 -17.44
CA HIS A 334 -32.57 -16.33 -17.95
C HIS A 334 -33.17 -17.26 -19.01
N THR A 335 -32.34 -17.75 -19.93
CA THR A 335 -32.76 -18.68 -21.00
C THR A 335 -33.30 -19.99 -20.43
N LYS A 336 -32.62 -20.62 -19.47
CA LYS A 336 -33.10 -21.83 -18.77
C LYS A 336 -34.41 -21.60 -18.01
N THR A 337 -34.53 -20.46 -17.35
CA THR A 337 -35.73 -20.08 -16.58
C THR A 337 -36.92 -19.86 -17.51
N VAL A 338 -36.71 -19.13 -18.62
CA VAL A 338 -37.74 -18.87 -19.63
C VAL A 338 -38.14 -20.17 -20.32
N ARG A 339 -37.19 -21.03 -20.70
CA ARG A 339 -37.48 -22.38 -21.25
C ARG A 339 -38.39 -23.17 -20.32
N SER A 340 -38.01 -23.27 -19.06
CA SER A 340 -38.78 -24.00 -18.04
C SER A 340 -40.19 -23.44 -17.86
N ARG A 341 -40.34 -22.11 -17.93
CA ARG A 341 -41.65 -21.45 -17.83
C ARG A 341 -42.52 -21.67 -19.07
N ILE A 342 -41.97 -21.56 -20.27
CA ILE A 342 -42.70 -21.83 -21.53
C ILE A 342 -43.23 -23.26 -21.48
N LEU A 343 -42.37 -24.24 -21.19
CA LEU A 343 -42.76 -25.64 -21.15
C LEU A 343 -43.83 -25.93 -20.07
N ARG A 344 -43.69 -25.35 -18.88
CA ARG A 344 -44.67 -25.47 -17.78
C ARG A 344 -46.03 -24.84 -18.12
N LEU A 345 -46.03 -23.70 -18.80
CA LEU A 345 -47.29 -23.05 -19.21
C LEU A 345 -47.99 -23.88 -20.27
N LEU A 346 -47.24 -24.36 -21.27
CA LEU A 346 -47.79 -25.18 -22.35
C LEU A 346 -48.21 -26.60 -21.90
N SER A 347 -47.69 -27.12 -20.79
CA SER A 347 -48.20 -28.37 -20.21
C SER A 347 -49.61 -28.23 -19.64
N SER A 348 -50.08 -27.01 -19.37
CA SER A 348 -51.46 -26.76 -18.92
C SER A 348 -52.47 -26.57 -20.06
N GLY A 349 -51.99 -26.52 -21.31
CA GLY A 349 -52.81 -26.39 -22.51
C GLY A 349 -52.20 -25.42 -23.53
N PRO A 350 -52.72 -25.39 -24.77
CA PRO A 350 -52.23 -24.49 -25.81
C PRO A 350 -52.45 -23.01 -25.46
N MET A 351 -51.48 -22.15 -25.76
CA MET A 351 -51.54 -20.71 -25.44
C MET A 351 -51.11 -19.83 -26.61
N SER A 352 -51.66 -18.61 -26.70
CA SER A 352 -51.21 -17.62 -27.69
C SER A 352 -49.81 -17.08 -27.38
N ARG A 353 -49.07 -16.61 -28.41
CA ARG A 353 -47.76 -15.96 -28.22
C ARG A 353 -47.84 -14.78 -27.25
N SER A 354 -48.90 -13.97 -27.35
CA SER A 354 -49.12 -12.80 -26.49
C SER A 354 -49.31 -13.20 -25.02
N ASP A 355 -50.03 -14.29 -24.74
CA ASP A 355 -50.25 -14.75 -23.37
C ASP A 355 -48.97 -15.34 -22.77
N LEU A 356 -48.22 -16.13 -23.54
CA LEU A 356 -46.91 -16.64 -23.13
C LEU A 356 -45.91 -15.50 -22.84
N ARG A 357 -45.83 -14.51 -23.75
CA ARG A 357 -44.98 -13.32 -23.57
C ARG A 357 -45.38 -12.52 -22.34
N ARG A 358 -46.67 -12.32 -22.10
CA ARG A 358 -47.19 -11.60 -20.93
C ARG A 358 -46.83 -12.33 -19.64
N ALA A 359 -46.90 -13.66 -19.62
CA ALA A 359 -46.58 -14.51 -18.47
C ALA A 359 -45.09 -14.50 -18.08
N MET A 360 -44.18 -14.02 -18.94
CA MET A 360 -42.74 -13.88 -18.59
C MET A 360 -42.48 -12.77 -17.56
N GLY A 361 -43.41 -11.81 -17.42
CA GLY A 361 -43.31 -10.75 -16.43
C GLY A 361 -42.32 -9.65 -16.83
N LYS A 362 -41.11 -9.66 -16.25
CA LYS A 362 -40.09 -8.61 -16.40
C LYS A 362 -39.55 -8.53 -17.83
N GLN A 363 -39.06 -7.35 -18.23
CA GLN A 363 -38.61 -7.06 -19.60
C GLN A 363 -37.50 -8.01 -20.11
N HIS A 364 -36.46 -8.28 -19.31
CA HIS A 364 -35.38 -9.20 -19.70
C HIS A 364 -35.85 -10.65 -19.96
N TYR A 365 -36.89 -11.13 -19.26
CA TYR A 365 -37.47 -12.45 -19.55
C TYR A 365 -38.32 -12.44 -20.82
N ARG A 366 -38.91 -11.30 -21.19
CA ARG A 366 -39.63 -11.14 -22.46
C ARG A 366 -38.67 -11.10 -23.65
N GLU A 367 -37.53 -10.44 -23.50
CA GLU A 367 -36.46 -10.41 -24.51
C GLU A 367 -35.89 -11.82 -24.75
N ALA A 368 -35.55 -12.55 -23.68
CA ALA A 368 -35.13 -13.95 -23.78
C ALA A 368 -36.22 -14.88 -24.36
N PHE A 369 -37.51 -14.61 -24.09
CA PHE A 369 -38.62 -15.35 -24.70
C PHE A 369 -38.72 -15.15 -26.22
N ASP A 370 -38.53 -13.92 -26.71
CA ASP A 370 -38.58 -13.66 -28.16
C ASP A 370 -37.46 -14.39 -28.90
N ALA A 371 -36.29 -14.51 -28.28
CA ALA A 371 -35.15 -15.24 -28.82
C ALA A 371 -35.35 -16.77 -28.76
N LEU A 372 -35.94 -17.29 -27.67
CA LEU A 372 -36.01 -18.74 -27.41
C LEU A 372 -37.19 -19.45 -28.10
N LEU A 373 -38.37 -18.83 -28.18
CA LEU A 373 -39.57 -19.50 -28.72
C LEU A 373 -39.39 -20.02 -30.16
N PRO A 374 -38.76 -19.26 -31.10
CA PRO A 374 -38.48 -19.78 -32.44
C PRO A 374 -37.54 -20.98 -32.46
N GLN A 375 -36.62 -21.09 -31.49
CA GLN A 375 -35.70 -22.24 -31.39
C GLN A 375 -36.44 -23.49 -30.95
N LEU A 376 -37.35 -23.38 -29.98
CA LEU A 376 -38.19 -24.49 -29.51
C LEU A 376 -39.15 -25.00 -30.59
N GLU A 377 -39.62 -24.11 -31.46
CA GLU A 377 -40.38 -24.46 -32.66
C GLU A 377 -39.52 -25.19 -33.69
N LYS A 378 -38.33 -24.67 -33.97
CA LYS A 378 -37.38 -25.27 -34.92
C LYS A 378 -36.98 -26.70 -34.53
N VAL A 379 -36.74 -26.96 -33.24
CA VAL A 379 -36.45 -28.33 -32.73
C VAL A 379 -37.71 -29.16 -32.50
N SER A 380 -38.89 -28.65 -32.92
CA SER A 380 -40.18 -29.33 -32.80
C SER A 380 -40.53 -29.76 -31.37
N GLN A 381 -39.97 -29.09 -30.35
CA GLN A 381 -40.36 -29.30 -28.95
C GLN A 381 -41.67 -28.54 -28.62
N VAL A 382 -41.90 -27.44 -29.33
CA VAL A 382 -43.16 -26.68 -29.34
C VAL A 382 -43.67 -26.65 -30.79
N ILE A 383 -44.97 -26.85 -30.99
CA ILE A 383 -45.61 -26.78 -32.30
C ILE A 383 -46.66 -25.68 -32.32
N VAL A 384 -46.93 -25.16 -33.51
CA VAL A 384 -47.99 -24.18 -33.74
C VAL A 384 -49.26 -24.92 -34.16
N ILE A 385 -50.35 -24.70 -33.44
CA ILE A 385 -51.68 -25.24 -33.74
C ILE A 385 -52.66 -24.12 -34.11
N PRO A 386 -53.67 -24.39 -34.95
CA PRO A 386 -54.73 -23.44 -35.24
C PRO A 386 -55.49 -23.05 -33.97
N GLY A 387 -55.72 -21.75 -33.76
CA GLY A 387 -56.57 -21.24 -32.67
C GLY A 387 -57.64 -20.29 -33.20
N GLU A 388 -58.71 -20.08 -32.42
CA GLU A 388 -59.92 -19.35 -32.86
C GLU A 388 -59.68 -17.91 -33.35
N LYS A 389 -58.64 -17.23 -32.82
CA LYS A 389 -58.30 -15.83 -33.16
C LYS A 389 -56.86 -15.61 -33.61
N ALA A 390 -55.95 -16.48 -33.19
CA ALA A 390 -54.52 -16.41 -33.47
C ALA A 390 -53.89 -17.81 -33.32
N PRO A 391 -52.75 -18.10 -33.96
CA PRO A 391 -52.03 -19.35 -33.76
C PRO A 391 -51.67 -19.55 -32.29
N HIS A 392 -51.91 -20.75 -31.78
CA HIS A 392 -51.53 -21.16 -30.43
C HIS A 392 -50.30 -22.05 -30.49
N TYR A 393 -49.50 -22.01 -29.43
CA TYR A 393 -48.35 -22.87 -29.24
C TYR A 393 -48.75 -24.00 -28.30
N ALA A 394 -48.30 -25.22 -28.58
CA ALA A 394 -48.53 -26.41 -27.76
C ALA A 394 -47.26 -27.23 -27.65
N LEU A 395 -47.12 -28.04 -26.59
CA LEU A 395 -46.05 -29.02 -26.51
C LEU A 395 -46.23 -30.10 -27.58
N ASN A 396 -45.15 -30.48 -28.25
CA ASN A 396 -45.18 -31.64 -29.12
C ASN A 396 -45.14 -32.92 -28.28
N MET A 397 -46.23 -33.67 -28.28
CA MET A 397 -46.37 -34.92 -27.51
C MET A 397 -45.53 -36.08 -28.08
N GLU A 398 -45.08 -35.98 -29.33
CA GLU A 398 -44.24 -36.97 -30.01
C GLU A 398 -42.75 -36.63 -29.94
N PHE A 399 -42.38 -35.58 -29.18
CA PHE A 399 -40.98 -35.20 -29.00
C PHE A 399 -40.21 -36.29 -28.26
N THR A 400 -39.43 -37.06 -29.01
CA THR A 400 -38.39 -37.98 -28.52
C THR A 400 -37.05 -37.25 -28.71
N GLY A 401 -36.33 -36.98 -27.62
CA GLY A 401 -35.18 -36.06 -27.68
C GLY A 401 -34.05 -36.51 -28.64
N GLU A 402 -33.60 -35.54 -29.46
CA GLU A 402 -32.32 -35.41 -30.23
C GLU A 402 -32.25 -36.04 -31.64
N PRO A 403 -31.52 -35.43 -32.62
CA PRO A 403 -30.34 -34.52 -32.52
C PRO A 403 -30.62 -33.08 -33.06
N GLU A 404 -29.82 -32.00 -32.92
CA GLU A 404 -28.36 -31.79 -32.89
C GLU A 404 -28.06 -30.31 -32.46
N PHE A 405 -27.19 -30.07 -31.49
CA PHE A 405 -26.29 -28.89 -31.46
C PHE A 405 -25.07 -29.21 -30.60
N THR A 406 -24.01 -29.71 -31.25
CA THR A 406 -22.65 -29.73 -30.71
C THR A 406 -22.10 -28.30 -30.67
N PRO A 407 -21.76 -27.73 -29.50
CA PRO A 407 -20.66 -26.79 -29.45
C PRO A 407 -19.38 -27.62 -29.67
N GLU A 408 -18.61 -27.28 -30.71
CA GLU A 408 -17.29 -27.87 -30.96
C GLU A 408 -16.44 -27.81 -29.67
N ASN A 409 -16.30 -28.96 -29.03
CA ASN A 409 -15.28 -29.21 -28.04
C ASN A 409 -14.06 -29.70 -28.83
N THR A 410 -13.15 -28.80 -29.19
CA THR A 410 -11.83 -29.20 -29.66
C THR A 410 -11.02 -29.68 -28.48
N ARG A 411 -11.27 -30.92 -28.06
CA ARG A 411 -10.33 -31.75 -27.30
C ARG A 411 -10.19 -33.08 -28.04
N SER A 412 -9.23 -33.12 -28.93
CA SER A 412 -8.66 -34.37 -29.42
C SER A 412 -7.94 -35.06 -28.26
N VAL A 413 -8.38 -36.26 -27.91
CA VAL A 413 -7.62 -37.24 -27.12
C VAL A 413 -7.31 -38.39 -28.07
N GLY A 414 -6.03 -38.58 -28.38
CA GLY A 414 -5.62 -39.72 -29.19
C GLY A 414 -4.24 -39.63 -29.81
N VAL A 415 -3.19 -39.28 -29.06
CA VAL A 415 -1.86 -39.89 -29.23
C VAL A 415 -1.15 -39.89 -27.88
N ASN A 416 -1.00 -41.07 -27.29
CA ASN A 416 0.00 -41.31 -26.25
C ASN A 416 1.38 -41.22 -26.90
N HIS A 417 2.22 -40.31 -26.42
CA HIS A 417 3.66 -40.55 -26.39
C HIS A 417 4.15 -40.22 -24.99
N GLU A 418 4.75 -41.23 -24.34
CA GLU A 418 5.45 -41.11 -23.08
C GLU A 418 6.53 -40.02 -23.18
N PHE A 419 6.52 -39.08 -22.24
CA PHE A 419 7.72 -38.33 -21.88
C PHE A 419 7.74 -38.08 -20.37
N THR A 420 8.77 -38.65 -19.75
CA THR A 420 9.13 -38.62 -18.33
C THR A 420 9.71 -37.27 -17.90
N GLY A 421 9.41 -36.82 -16.67
CA GLY A 421 10.24 -35.88 -15.91
C GLY A 421 9.52 -34.67 -15.27
N GLU A 422 9.33 -34.72 -13.96
CA GLU A 422 8.96 -33.64 -13.03
C GLU A 422 10.01 -32.49 -12.99
N PRO A 423 9.69 -31.23 -12.56
CA PRO A 423 9.40 -30.93 -11.15
C PRO A 423 8.35 -29.84 -10.82
N SER A 424 7.91 -29.92 -9.56
CA SER A 424 6.92 -29.09 -8.85
C SER A 424 7.19 -27.58 -8.87
N ALA A 425 6.18 -26.79 -9.20
CA ALA A 425 6.15 -25.35 -8.96
C ALA A 425 5.03 -25.00 -7.96
N THR A 426 5.49 -24.43 -6.85
CA THR A 426 4.81 -23.86 -5.69
C THR A 426 3.61 -22.98 -6.05
N VAL A 427 2.45 -23.30 -5.45
CA VAL A 427 1.23 -22.49 -5.46
C VAL A 427 1.42 -21.30 -4.51
N THR A 428 1.32 -20.08 -5.03
CA THR A 428 1.08 -18.87 -4.23
C THR A 428 -0.37 -18.44 -4.41
N ASP A 429 -1.12 -18.49 -3.32
CA ASP A 429 -2.50 -18.01 -3.19
C ASP A 429 -2.59 -16.51 -3.43
N LEU A 430 -3.35 -16.12 -4.45
CA LEU A 430 -3.80 -14.74 -4.60
C LEU A 430 -5.14 -14.68 -5.34
N ASP A 431 -6.22 -15.14 -4.71
CA ASP A 431 -7.57 -14.77 -5.17
C ASP A 431 -8.60 -14.81 -4.03
N SER A 432 -8.82 -13.65 -3.42
CA SER A 432 -9.90 -13.48 -2.44
C SER A 432 -10.49 -12.07 -2.49
N ARG A 433 -11.16 -11.71 -3.59
CA ARG A 433 -12.16 -10.62 -3.59
C ARG A 433 -13.26 -10.83 -4.64
N ARG A 434 -14.47 -11.26 -4.21
CA ARG A 434 -15.78 -10.75 -4.66
C ARG A 434 -16.92 -11.50 -3.94
N SER A 435 -18.00 -10.78 -3.62
CA SER A 435 -19.10 -11.20 -2.74
C SER A 435 -20.49 -10.88 -3.35
N HIS A 436 -21.51 -11.64 -2.90
CA HIS A 436 -23.00 -11.58 -3.12
C HIS A 436 -23.53 -12.39 -4.33
N GLU A 437 -24.58 -13.26 -4.32
CA GLU A 437 -25.78 -13.52 -3.47
C GLU A 437 -26.44 -14.90 -3.80
N VAL A 438 -27.36 -15.43 -2.95
CA VAL A 438 -27.98 -16.81 -2.90
C VAL A 438 -29.53 -16.67 -2.84
N PRO A 439 -30.45 -17.53 -3.40
CA PRO A 439 -30.74 -18.89 -2.87
C PRO A 439 -31.31 -20.05 -3.77
N GLN A 440 -30.87 -21.28 -3.40
CA GLN A 440 -31.55 -22.61 -3.24
C GLN A 440 -32.28 -23.29 -4.44
N LEU A 441 -32.34 -24.63 -4.63
CA LEU A 441 -32.05 -25.84 -3.84
C LEU A 441 -31.85 -27.03 -4.83
N ASN A 442 -30.87 -27.92 -4.65
CA ASN A 442 -30.88 -29.33 -5.09
C ASN A 442 -29.77 -30.10 -4.37
N ALA A 443 -30.14 -31.20 -3.72
CA ALA A 443 -29.22 -32.13 -3.05
C ALA A 443 -28.49 -32.96 -4.11
N ASP A 444 -27.17 -33.15 -3.93
CA ASP A 444 -26.20 -33.91 -4.75
C ASP A 444 -25.08 -33.08 -5.45
N VAL A 445 -24.94 -31.80 -5.09
CA VAL A 445 -23.73 -31.01 -5.41
C VAL A 445 -23.13 -30.50 -4.11
N ALA A 446 -21.82 -30.66 -3.92
CA ALA A 446 -21.11 -30.15 -2.74
C ALA A 446 -21.48 -28.66 -2.53
N PRO A 447 -21.87 -28.25 -1.29
CA PRO A 447 -22.45 -26.94 -1.07
C PRO A 447 -21.46 -25.83 -1.47
N PRO A 448 -21.93 -24.72 -2.06
CA PRO A 448 -21.06 -23.59 -2.34
C PRO A 448 -20.44 -23.13 -1.02
N LYS A 449 -19.10 -23.05 -0.97
CA LYS A 449 -18.38 -22.52 0.20
C LYS A 449 -18.93 -21.13 0.51
N LEU A 450 -19.66 -21.00 1.63
CA LEU A 450 -20.18 -19.72 2.10
C LEU A 450 -19.01 -18.74 2.21
N THR A 451 -19.21 -17.48 1.87
CA THR A 451 -18.20 -16.46 2.20
C THR A 451 -18.12 -16.30 3.72
N ALA A 452 -16.99 -15.86 4.28
CA ALA A 452 -16.83 -15.66 5.72
C ALA A 452 -17.95 -14.81 6.35
N ARG A 453 -18.47 -13.82 5.60
CA ARG A 453 -19.63 -13.02 6.01
C ARG A 453 -20.92 -13.84 6.04
N GLN A 454 -21.23 -14.57 4.97
CA GLN A 454 -22.45 -15.39 4.91
C GLN A 454 -22.42 -16.52 5.94
N TRP A 455 -21.25 -17.12 6.17
CA TRP A 455 -21.04 -18.11 7.22
C TRP A 455 -21.28 -17.49 8.59
N PHE A 456 -20.71 -16.31 8.85
CA PHE A 456 -20.85 -15.62 10.13
C PHE A 456 -22.32 -15.23 10.38
N ASP A 457 -23.00 -14.64 9.39
CA ASP A 457 -24.41 -14.27 9.49
C ASP A 457 -25.30 -15.51 9.73
N TYR A 458 -25.01 -16.63 9.04
CA TYR A 458 -25.70 -17.91 9.26
C TYR A 458 -25.45 -18.50 10.65
N HIS A 459 -24.20 -18.43 11.13
CA HIS A 459 -23.83 -18.94 12.46
C HIS A 459 -24.50 -18.15 13.59
N ILE A 460 -24.52 -16.81 13.50
CA ILE A 460 -25.23 -15.96 14.46
C ILE A 460 -26.74 -16.23 14.43
N ALA A 461 -27.34 -16.34 13.25
CA ALA A 461 -28.76 -16.69 13.11
C ALA A 461 -29.09 -18.07 13.72
N GLY A 462 -28.18 -19.04 13.60
CA GLY A 462 -28.29 -20.35 14.24
C GLY A 462 -28.29 -20.26 15.78
N LEU A 463 -27.36 -19.49 16.35
CA LEU A 463 -27.32 -19.26 17.80
C LEU A 463 -28.61 -18.61 18.32
N ILE A 464 -29.17 -17.65 17.57
CA ILE A 464 -30.45 -17.02 17.92
C ILE A 464 -31.60 -18.02 17.83
N ALA A 465 -31.63 -18.86 16.78
CA ALA A 465 -32.65 -19.90 16.62
C ALA A 465 -32.58 -20.97 17.73
N ASP A 466 -31.38 -21.23 18.26
CA ASP A 466 -31.13 -22.10 19.41
C ASP A 466 -31.46 -21.41 20.76
N GLY A 467 -32.03 -20.20 20.73
CA GLY A 467 -32.48 -19.45 21.90
C GLY A 467 -31.37 -18.71 22.64
N GLN A 468 -30.17 -18.58 22.06
CA GLN A 468 -29.09 -17.81 22.64
C GLN A 468 -29.30 -16.32 22.41
N THR A 469 -29.12 -15.53 23.46
CA THR A 469 -29.18 -14.06 23.41
C THR A 469 -27.80 -13.41 23.42
N THR A 470 -26.76 -14.17 23.75
CA THR A 470 -25.37 -13.71 23.77
C THR A 470 -24.44 -14.72 23.12
N ALA A 471 -23.29 -14.24 22.63
CA ALA A 471 -22.24 -15.07 22.05
C ALA A 471 -20.84 -14.60 22.48
N GLU A 472 -19.95 -15.54 22.76
CA GLU A 472 -18.54 -15.23 23.02
C GLU A 472 -17.77 -15.10 21.71
N SER A 473 -17.17 -13.92 21.49
CA SER A 473 -16.43 -13.62 20.26
C SER A 473 -15.37 -14.67 19.89
N LEU A 474 -14.67 -15.20 20.88
CA LEU A 474 -13.59 -16.17 20.67
C LEU A 474 -14.13 -17.54 20.23
N ALA A 475 -15.30 -17.94 20.73
CA ALA A 475 -15.97 -19.16 20.32
C ALA A 475 -16.51 -19.04 18.88
N VAL A 476 -17.08 -17.89 18.53
CA VAL A 476 -17.56 -17.63 17.16
C VAL A 476 -16.40 -17.61 16.16
N TYR A 477 -15.26 -17.01 16.51
CA TYR A 477 -14.09 -17.00 15.63
C TYR A 477 -13.48 -18.39 15.46
N ALA A 478 -13.33 -19.16 16.54
CA ALA A 478 -12.83 -20.53 16.47
C ALA A 478 -13.72 -21.42 15.58
N ALA A 479 -15.05 -21.26 15.67
CA ALA A 479 -15.98 -21.97 14.79
C ALA A 479 -15.83 -21.57 13.31
N GLY A 480 -15.53 -20.29 13.04
CA GLY A 480 -15.34 -19.81 11.67
C GLY A 480 -14.00 -20.23 11.06
N GLU A 481 -12.94 -20.28 11.85
CA GLU A 481 -11.65 -20.81 11.43
C GLU A 481 -11.74 -22.30 11.14
N ALA A 482 -12.45 -23.07 11.98
CA ALA A 482 -12.73 -24.48 11.74
C ALA A 482 -13.57 -24.72 10.47
N ALA A 483 -14.40 -23.75 10.07
CA ALA A 483 -15.13 -23.76 8.81
C ALA A 483 -14.29 -23.29 7.60
N GLY A 484 -13.00 -22.99 7.79
CA GLY A 484 -12.07 -22.62 6.74
C GLY A 484 -12.09 -21.13 6.37
N HIS A 485 -12.55 -20.25 7.27
CA HIS A 485 -12.56 -18.81 7.06
C HIS A 485 -11.43 -18.10 7.83
N PRO A 486 -10.67 -17.20 7.17
CA PRO A 486 -9.59 -16.49 7.85
C PRO A 486 -10.14 -15.52 8.92
N ILE A 487 -9.47 -15.47 10.07
CA ILE A 487 -9.90 -14.70 11.25
C ILE A 487 -10.15 -13.21 10.98
N ASP A 488 -9.36 -12.59 10.10
CA ASP A 488 -9.54 -11.17 9.75
C ASP A 488 -10.81 -10.94 8.93
N ALA A 489 -11.21 -11.90 8.10
CA ALA A 489 -12.50 -11.84 7.39
C ALA A 489 -13.68 -12.03 8.35
N LEU A 490 -13.54 -12.88 9.38
CA LEU A 490 -14.54 -13.05 10.43
C LEU A 490 -14.67 -11.82 11.33
N ARG A 491 -13.55 -11.19 11.70
CA ARG A 491 -13.54 -9.91 12.44
C ARG A 491 -14.21 -8.80 11.63
N SER A 492 -13.91 -8.72 10.33
CA SER A 492 -14.56 -7.76 9.43
C SER A 492 -16.05 -8.07 9.20
N ALA A 493 -16.47 -9.34 9.29
CA ALA A 493 -17.88 -9.73 9.23
C ALA A 493 -18.59 -9.30 10.52
N ALA A 494 -18.01 -9.63 11.69
CA ALA A 494 -18.53 -9.24 13.00
C ALA A 494 -18.73 -7.73 13.13
N SER A 495 -17.77 -6.92 12.68
CA SER A 495 -17.88 -5.46 12.77
C SER A 495 -18.93 -4.83 11.85
N ARG A 496 -19.42 -5.58 10.85
CA ARG A 496 -20.40 -5.13 9.85
C ARG A 496 -21.75 -5.82 10.01
N ASN A 497 -21.88 -6.75 10.95
CA ASN A 497 -23.11 -7.47 11.22
C ASN A 497 -24.02 -6.58 12.11
N PRO A 498 -25.26 -6.27 11.68
CA PRO A 498 -26.14 -5.36 12.41
C PRO A 498 -26.66 -5.92 13.74
N ASP A 499 -26.62 -7.24 13.91
CA ASP A 499 -27.19 -7.95 15.07
C ASP A 499 -26.15 -8.18 16.17
N VAL A 500 -24.85 -7.99 15.89
CA VAL A 500 -23.76 -8.22 16.84
C VAL A 500 -23.32 -6.90 17.50
N ARG A 501 -23.45 -6.80 18.83
CA ARG A 501 -22.95 -5.66 19.61
C ARG A 501 -22.13 -6.12 20.81
N VAL A 502 -20.96 -5.52 21.00
CA VAL A 502 -20.11 -5.82 22.15
C VAL A 502 -20.74 -5.27 23.43
N ILE A 503 -21.10 -6.15 24.36
CA ILE A 503 -21.68 -5.79 25.67
C ILE A 503 -20.64 -5.81 26.79
N THR A 504 -19.58 -6.61 26.66
CA THR A 504 -18.51 -6.66 27.66
C THR A 504 -17.17 -6.97 27.00
N ARG A 505 -16.10 -6.32 27.46
CA ARG A 505 -14.73 -6.61 27.01
C ARG A 505 -13.91 -7.13 28.18
N SER A 506 -13.32 -8.32 28.02
CA SER A 506 -12.40 -8.92 28.98
C SER A 506 -11.04 -9.19 28.33
N PRO A 507 -9.97 -9.45 29.11
CA PRO A 507 -8.68 -9.89 28.58
C PRO A 507 -8.74 -11.23 27.82
N ARG A 508 -9.82 -12.00 27.98
CA ARG A 508 -10.03 -13.33 27.38
C ARG A 508 -10.97 -13.32 26.18
N GLY A 509 -11.50 -12.15 25.79
CA GLY A 509 -12.47 -12.03 24.71
C GLY A 509 -13.57 -11.02 25.02
N SER A 510 -14.36 -10.69 24.01
CA SER A 510 -15.56 -9.85 24.15
C SER A 510 -16.83 -10.70 24.09
N THR A 511 -17.78 -10.43 24.97
CA THR A 511 -19.13 -11.00 24.90
C THR A 511 -20.01 -10.10 24.04
N TRP A 512 -20.77 -10.69 23.12
CA TRP A 512 -21.68 -10.02 22.21
C TRP A 512 -23.13 -10.25 22.60
N ASP A 513 -23.95 -9.22 22.49
CA ASP A 513 -25.40 -9.33 22.32
C ASP A 513 -25.68 -9.58 20.83
N ILE A 514 -26.50 -10.58 20.56
CA ILE A 514 -26.84 -11.07 19.21
C ILE A 514 -28.33 -10.91 18.87
N THR A 515 -29.12 -10.22 19.72
CA THR A 515 -30.59 -10.21 19.62
C THR A 515 -31.16 -9.15 18.68
N GLY A 516 -30.36 -8.27 18.09
CA GLY A 516 -30.81 -7.25 17.13
C GLY A 516 -31.80 -6.20 17.66
N THR A 517 -32.21 -6.27 18.92
CA THR A 517 -33.14 -5.32 19.53
C THR A 517 -32.47 -3.94 19.67
N LYS A 518 -33.04 -2.90 19.06
CA LYS A 518 -32.61 -1.49 19.24
C LYS A 518 -32.77 -1.08 20.70
N SER A 519 -31.76 -1.34 21.51
CA SER A 519 -31.59 -0.66 22.79
C SER A 519 -31.29 0.82 22.54
N GLN A 520 -31.87 1.71 23.34
CA GLN A 520 -31.66 3.17 23.34
C GLN A 520 -30.22 3.50 23.79
N TYR A 521 -29.22 3.02 23.06
CA TYR A 521 -27.83 3.29 23.35
C TYR A 521 -27.52 4.73 22.96
N MET A 522 -27.38 5.58 23.97
CA MET A 522 -26.82 6.91 23.83
C MET A 522 -25.28 6.80 23.85
N PRO A 523 -24.53 7.40 22.92
CA PRO A 523 -23.07 7.42 22.98
C PRO A 523 -22.58 8.05 24.29
N ALA A 524 -21.47 7.55 24.84
CA ALA A 524 -20.91 8.07 26.10
C ALA A 524 -20.69 9.59 26.09
N THR A 525 -20.30 10.16 24.94
CA THR A 525 -20.15 11.61 24.76
C THR A 525 -21.46 12.37 24.91
N GLU A 526 -22.55 11.85 24.35
CA GLU A 526 -23.87 12.47 24.41
C GLU A 526 -24.51 12.32 25.80
N TRP A 527 -24.24 11.20 26.47
CA TRP A 527 -24.58 11.01 27.88
C TRP A 527 -23.84 12.01 28.78
N VAL A 528 -22.53 12.20 28.58
CA VAL A 528 -21.71 13.18 29.33
C VAL A 528 -22.20 14.62 29.10
N ASN A 529 -22.51 14.99 27.86
CA ASN A 529 -23.09 16.30 27.54
C ASN A 529 -24.40 16.53 28.30
N SER A 530 -25.27 15.53 28.31
CA SER A 530 -26.56 15.58 29.01
C SER A 530 -26.39 15.65 30.52
N TYR A 531 -25.43 14.93 31.09
CA TYR A 531 -25.13 14.96 32.52
C TYR A 531 -24.62 16.34 32.94
N ILE A 532 -23.62 16.88 32.24
CA ILE A 532 -23.03 18.19 32.55
C ILE A 532 -24.04 19.32 32.32
N GLY A 533 -24.88 19.22 31.28
CA GLY A 533 -25.92 20.21 30.99
C GLY A 533 -27.02 20.30 32.06
N ARG A 534 -27.19 19.26 32.90
CA ARG A 534 -28.12 19.27 34.04
C ARG A 534 -27.51 19.85 35.32
N ILE A 535 -26.19 20.07 35.35
CA ILE A 535 -25.54 20.67 36.51
C ILE A 535 -25.91 22.16 36.55
N PRO A 536 -26.44 22.69 37.67
CA PRO A 536 -26.83 24.09 37.77
C PRO A 536 -25.69 25.05 37.41
N ALA A 537 -26.01 26.13 36.70
CA ALA A 537 -25.03 27.08 36.14
C ALA A 537 -24.11 27.76 37.17
N GLY A 538 -24.43 27.69 38.48
CA GLY A 538 -23.59 28.18 39.57
C GLY A 538 -22.61 27.15 40.17
N SER A 539 -22.58 25.91 39.66
CA SER A 539 -21.72 24.85 40.19
C SER A 539 -20.31 24.96 39.62
N THR A 540 -19.29 25.01 40.49
CA THR A 540 -17.89 25.22 40.09
C THR A 540 -17.10 23.93 39.88
N SER A 541 -17.65 22.78 40.27
CA SER A 541 -16.99 21.48 40.11
C SER A 541 -17.99 20.34 39.87
N VAL A 542 -17.49 19.24 39.29
CA VAL A 542 -18.20 17.97 39.15
C VAL A 542 -17.66 17.01 40.19
N ASP A 543 -18.53 16.50 41.06
CA ASP A 543 -18.17 15.40 41.95
C ASP A 543 -17.91 14.13 41.12
N ARG A 544 -16.70 13.57 41.26
CA ARG A 544 -16.24 12.46 40.44
C ARG A 544 -16.88 11.13 40.85
N ASP A 545 -17.23 10.97 42.13
CA ASP A 545 -17.83 9.74 42.63
C ASP A 545 -19.31 9.70 42.26
N ASP A 546 -20.02 10.83 42.33
CA ASP A 546 -21.40 10.94 41.84
C ASP A 546 -21.50 10.79 40.32
N PHE A 547 -20.58 11.40 39.57
CA PHE A 547 -20.50 11.23 38.11
C PHE A 547 -20.21 9.77 37.73
N ARG A 548 -19.33 9.10 38.47
CA ARG A 548 -19.02 7.69 38.25
C ARG A 548 -20.21 6.79 38.57
N ALA A 549 -20.86 7.00 39.71
CA ALA A 549 -22.04 6.23 40.11
C ALA A 549 -23.18 6.38 39.09
N ALA A 550 -23.42 7.59 38.59
CA ALA A 550 -24.42 7.85 37.56
C ALA A 550 -24.08 7.19 36.21
N ALA A 551 -22.79 7.15 35.84
CA ALA A 551 -22.34 6.51 34.61
C ALA A 551 -22.48 4.98 34.68
N GLU A 552 -22.13 4.39 35.82
CA GLU A 552 -22.28 2.95 36.07
C GLU A 552 -23.78 2.55 36.07
N GLN A 553 -24.66 3.35 36.70
CA GLN A 553 -26.11 3.14 36.63
C GLN A 553 -26.68 3.25 35.21
N ALA A 554 -26.09 4.10 34.37
CA ALA A 554 -26.49 4.25 32.97
C ALA A 554 -25.81 3.25 32.01
N GLY A 555 -25.02 2.30 32.55
CA GLY A 555 -24.43 1.20 31.80
C GLY A 555 -23.13 1.54 31.05
N TYR A 556 -22.44 2.63 31.39
CA TYR A 556 -21.16 2.99 30.77
C TYR A 556 -19.96 2.57 31.62
N SER A 557 -18.87 2.19 30.95
CA SER A 557 -17.60 1.97 31.63
C SER A 557 -16.96 3.28 32.08
N TRP A 558 -16.33 3.28 33.25
CA TRP A 558 -15.64 4.44 33.79
C TRP A 558 -14.64 5.05 32.81
N THR A 559 -13.88 4.21 32.10
CA THR A 559 -12.89 4.64 31.12
C THR A 559 -13.52 5.44 29.97
N ALA A 560 -14.67 5.01 29.46
CA ALA A 560 -15.35 5.67 28.33
C ALA A 560 -15.90 7.05 28.72
N VAL A 561 -16.62 7.15 29.85
CA VAL A 561 -17.18 8.43 30.32
C VAL A 561 -16.11 9.37 30.83
N ARG A 562 -15.01 8.86 31.41
CA ARG A 562 -13.86 9.68 31.82
C ARG A 562 -13.17 10.32 30.63
N HIS A 563 -12.93 9.56 29.56
CA HIS A 563 -12.37 10.12 28.33
C HIS A 563 -13.30 11.16 27.70
N ALA A 564 -14.61 10.88 27.64
CA ALA A 564 -15.59 11.83 27.13
C ALA A 564 -15.65 13.12 27.97
N ALA A 565 -15.62 13.01 29.30
CA ALA A 565 -15.63 14.16 30.19
C ALA A 565 -14.35 15.00 30.10
N LEU A 566 -13.16 14.40 30.02
CA LEU A 566 -11.90 15.15 29.87
C LEU A 566 -11.78 15.90 28.53
N ASN A 567 -12.53 15.46 27.51
CA ASN A 567 -12.63 16.13 26.22
C ASN A 567 -13.81 17.11 26.13
N HIS A 568 -14.61 17.25 27.19
CA HIS A 568 -15.77 18.14 27.20
C HIS A 568 -15.35 19.59 27.37
N LYS A 569 -15.89 20.51 26.54
CA LYS A 569 -15.52 21.94 26.51
C LYS A 569 -15.60 22.65 27.87
N ARG A 570 -16.52 22.21 28.74
CA ARG A 570 -16.73 22.78 30.08
C ARG A 570 -15.93 22.11 31.20
N VAL A 571 -15.28 20.97 30.99
CA VAL A 571 -14.61 20.24 32.08
C VAL A 571 -13.11 20.43 31.99
N ALA A 572 -12.50 20.87 33.10
CA ALA A 572 -11.05 20.93 33.26
C ALA A 572 -10.62 20.11 34.47
N SER A 573 -9.59 19.28 34.34
CA SER A 573 -9.03 18.55 35.47
C SER A 573 -7.92 19.35 36.14
N ALA A 574 -8.07 19.67 37.43
CA ALA A 574 -7.09 20.40 38.24
C ALA A 574 -6.64 19.56 39.46
N PRO A 575 -5.42 19.74 39.99
CA PRO A 575 -5.02 19.16 41.27
C PRO A 575 -5.96 19.58 42.41
N ALA A 576 -6.25 18.67 43.34
CA ALA A 576 -7.08 18.95 44.51
C ALA A 576 -6.31 19.71 45.60
N GLU A 577 -5.00 19.43 45.74
CA GLU A 577 -4.08 20.06 46.70
C GLU A 577 -2.68 20.14 46.06
N GLY A 578 -2.05 21.32 46.10
CA GLY A 578 -0.69 21.55 45.56
C GLY A 578 -0.53 21.08 44.11
N ASP A 579 0.63 20.48 43.79
CA ASP A 579 0.93 19.88 42.48
C ASP A 579 0.54 18.39 42.39
N SER A 580 -0.48 17.95 43.15
CA SER A 580 -0.87 16.54 43.19
C SER A 580 -1.26 16.00 41.81
N THR A 581 -0.53 15.00 41.33
CA THR A 581 -0.83 14.27 40.09
C THR A 581 -1.89 13.19 40.30
N VAL A 582 -2.16 12.81 41.55
CA VAL A 582 -3.02 11.67 41.92
C VAL A 582 -4.41 12.13 42.34
N LYS A 583 -4.52 13.16 43.19
CA LYS A 583 -5.80 13.73 43.62
C LYS A 583 -6.15 14.90 42.71
N ARG A 584 -7.05 14.68 41.74
CA ARG A 584 -7.51 15.71 40.79
C ARG A 584 -9.02 15.89 40.85
N ILE A 585 -9.48 17.14 40.93
CA ILE A 585 -10.88 17.54 40.85
C ILE A 585 -11.25 17.95 39.42
N TRP A 586 -12.53 17.87 39.07
CA TRP A 586 -13.05 18.32 37.78
C TRP A 586 -13.77 19.65 37.98
N ILE A 587 -13.22 20.71 37.40
CA ILE A 587 -13.73 22.08 37.49
C ILE A 587 -14.59 22.36 36.27
N LEU A 588 -15.75 22.98 36.48
CA LEU A 588 -16.62 23.43 35.41
C LEU A 588 -16.26 24.85 35.00
N LYS A 589 -15.97 25.05 33.71
CA LYS A 589 -15.82 26.38 33.13
C LYS A 589 -17.20 27.03 32.95
N PRO A 590 -17.32 28.37 33.16
CA PRO A 590 -18.54 29.10 32.87
C PRO A 590 -18.90 28.97 31.38
N ASP A 591 -20.19 28.92 31.08
CA ASP A 591 -20.69 28.94 29.69
C ASP A 591 -20.49 30.35 29.11
N ASN A 592 -19.33 30.61 28.52
CA ASN A 592 -19.15 31.80 27.68
C ASN A 592 -19.69 31.49 26.28
N GLU A 593 -20.99 31.69 26.08
CA GLU A 593 -21.52 32.07 24.77
C GLU A 593 -21.34 33.58 24.60
N GLY A 594 -20.53 33.98 23.60
CA GLY A 594 -20.45 35.37 23.12
C GLY A 594 -19.15 36.09 23.44
N ASP A 595 -18.22 36.14 22.46
CA ASP A 595 -17.76 37.40 21.85
C ASP A 595 -16.63 37.11 20.84
N GLU A 596 -17.02 36.83 19.60
CA GLU A 596 -16.26 37.23 18.42
C GLU A 596 -16.43 38.74 18.26
N VAL A 597 -15.51 39.56 18.78
CA VAL A 597 -15.25 40.92 18.26
C VAL A 597 -13.77 41.27 18.42
N SER A 598 -13.08 41.34 17.27
CA SER A 598 -11.93 42.19 16.93
C SER A 598 -10.73 42.32 17.89
N ALA A 599 -9.60 41.72 17.50
CA ALA A 599 -8.32 42.41 17.23
C ALA A 599 -7.36 41.49 16.47
#